data_AF-A0A1G0G7Q6-F1
#
_entry.id   AF-A0A1G0G7Q6-F1
#
_cell.length_a   1.000
_cell.length_b   1.000
_cell.length_c   1.000
_cell.angle_alpha   90.00
_cell.angle_beta   90.00
_cell.angle_gamma   90.00
#
_symmetry.space_group_name_H-M   'P 1'
#
loop_
_entity.id
_entity.type
_entity.pdbx_description
1 polymer ?
#
loop_
_entity_poly.entity_id
_entity_poly.type
_entity_poly.pdbx_seq_one_letter_code
_entity_poly.pdbx_strand_id
1 'polypeptide(L)'
;MNERLGGFHSAKLLLKSIDYHEIKTHYQNGWDKIPDLLQYEIENFLQCKPDCLILCNNTLHKAYDLIAEKMQLQIPFFHAADLTTKFAIQHGHKKVLLLATRFTMEDGFFAKKLKVSG
;
A
#
# COMPACT_ATOMS: atom_id res chain seq x y z
N MET A 1 25.79 -5.10 -7.69
CA MET A 1 24.62 -6.00 -7.90
C MET A 1 24.72 -7.17 -6.91
N ASN A 2 23.64 -7.52 -6.21
CA ASN A 2 23.60 -8.53 -5.11
C ASN A 2 24.45 -8.22 -3.85
N GLU A 3 24.77 -6.96 -3.55
CA GLU A 3 25.64 -6.60 -2.41
C GLU A 3 25.10 -6.96 -1.02
N ARG A 4 23.77 -7.08 -0.85
CA ARG A 4 23.17 -7.35 0.46
C ARG A 4 23.26 -8.81 0.91
N LEU A 5 22.99 -9.77 0.01
CA LEU A 5 22.96 -11.21 0.32
C LEU A 5 23.95 -12.03 -0.53
N GLY A 6 24.50 -11.48 -1.61
CA GLY A 6 25.42 -12.18 -2.51
C GLY A 6 24.78 -13.32 -3.30
N GLY A 7 25.63 -14.01 -4.09
CA GLY A 7 25.28 -15.26 -4.76
C GLY A 7 24.03 -15.19 -5.63
N PHE A 8 23.23 -16.26 -5.55
CA PHE A 8 22.00 -16.46 -6.32
C PHE A 8 20.73 -16.29 -5.47
N HIS A 9 20.79 -15.49 -4.41
CA HIS A 9 19.64 -15.26 -3.54
C HIS A 9 18.57 -14.41 -4.23
N SER A 10 17.31 -14.79 -4.05
CA SER A 10 16.13 -14.05 -4.48
C SER A 10 15.12 -13.95 -3.34
N ALA A 11 14.26 -12.94 -3.39
CA ALA A 11 13.11 -12.86 -2.49
C ALA A 11 12.07 -13.90 -2.92
N LYS A 12 11.53 -14.65 -1.96
CA LYS A 12 10.31 -15.44 -2.19
C LYS A 12 9.17 -14.45 -2.36
N LEU A 13 8.52 -14.47 -3.52
CA LEU A 13 7.47 -13.51 -3.87
C LEU A 13 6.21 -14.25 -4.28
N LEU A 14 5.11 -13.83 -3.67
CA LEU A 14 3.76 -14.13 -4.13
C LEU A 14 3.25 -12.83 -4.76
N LEU A 15 2.72 -12.90 -5.97
CA LEU A 15 2.16 -11.75 -6.67
C LEU A 15 0.75 -12.10 -7.11
N LYS A 16 -0.23 -11.33 -6.63
CA LYS A 16 -1.61 -11.38 -7.11
C LYS A 16 -1.89 -10.12 -7.91
N SER A 17 -2.01 -10.28 -9.22
CA SER A 17 -2.48 -9.20 -10.10
C SER A 17 -3.99 -9.32 -10.24
N ILE A 18 -4.72 -8.35 -9.68
CA ILE A 18 -6.18 -8.30 -9.74
C ILE A 18 -6.66 -7.59 -11.01
N ASP A 19 -7.92 -7.82 -11.40
CA ASP A 19 -8.52 -7.07 -12.49
C ASP A 19 -8.84 -5.64 -12.02
N TYR A 20 -8.05 -4.69 -12.51
CA TYR A 20 -8.21 -3.28 -12.14
C TYR A 20 -9.43 -2.63 -12.81
N HIS A 21 -10.01 -3.24 -13.86
CA HIS A 21 -11.18 -2.68 -14.52
C HIS A 21 -12.35 -2.56 -13.54
N GLU A 22 -12.66 -3.64 -12.82
CA GLU A 22 -13.73 -3.69 -11.82
C GLU A 22 -13.56 -2.59 -10.77
N ILE A 23 -12.37 -2.51 -10.17
CA ILE A 23 -12.04 -1.48 -9.18
C ILE A 23 -12.21 -0.06 -9.73
N LYS A 24 -11.75 0.17 -10.97
CA LYS A 24 -11.79 1.49 -11.59
C LYS A 24 -13.21 1.95 -11.92
N THR A 25 -14.15 1.04 -12.18
CA THR A 25 -15.55 1.40 -12.42
C THR A 25 -16.19 2.15 -11.24
N HIS A 26 -15.67 1.94 -10.03
CA HIS A 26 -16.17 2.55 -8.80
C HIS A 26 -15.58 3.93 -8.49
N TYR A 27 -14.62 4.45 -9.27
CA TYR A 27 -13.89 5.68 -8.91
C TYR A 27 -14.73 6.95 -8.91
N GLN A 28 -15.84 6.97 -9.66
CA GLN A 28 -16.71 8.14 -9.74
C GLN A 28 -17.58 8.29 -8.49
N ASN A 29 -18.33 7.24 -8.12
CA ASN A 29 -19.35 7.33 -7.06
C ASN A 29 -19.41 6.11 -6.12
N GLY A 30 -18.49 5.15 -6.24
CA GLY A 30 -18.56 3.85 -5.55
C GLY A 30 -17.37 3.54 -4.65
N TRP A 31 -16.68 4.57 -4.13
CA TRP A 31 -15.47 4.37 -3.31
C TRP A 31 -15.70 3.52 -2.07
N ASP A 32 -16.93 3.46 -1.57
CA ASP A 32 -17.37 2.61 -0.47
C ASP A 32 -17.28 1.11 -0.78
N LYS A 33 -17.32 0.72 -2.05
CA LYS A 33 -17.25 -0.69 -2.50
C LYS A 33 -15.82 -1.22 -2.62
N ILE A 34 -14.86 -0.34 -2.88
CA ILE A 34 -13.47 -0.72 -3.14
C ILE A 34 -12.83 -1.46 -1.95
N PRO A 35 -13.03 -1.07 -0.68
CA PRO A 35 -12.51 -1.83 0.46
C PRO A 35 -12.99 -3.28 0.49
N ASP A 36 -14.26 -3.55 0.18
CA ASP A 36 -14.83 -4.90 0.22
C ASP A 36 -14.27 -5.76 -0.93
N LEU A 37 -14.13 -5.19 -2.13
CA LEU A 37 -13.48 -5.87 -3.26
C LEU A 37 -12.02 -6.23 -2.94
N LEU A 38 -11.25 -5.29 -2.40
CA LEU A 38 -9.86 -5.53 -2.05
C LEU A 38 -9.72 -6.51 -0.87
N GLN A 39 -10.62 -6.44 0.10
CA GLN A 39 -10.66 -7.39 1.20
C GLN A 39 -10.84 -8.81 0.68
N TYR A 40 -11.80 -9.05 -0.21
CA TYR A 40 -11.99 -10.36 -0.84
C TYR A 40 -10.71 -10.84 -1.54
N GLU A 41 -10.02 -9.96 -2.27
CA GLU A 41 -8.77 -10.30 -2.94
C GLU A 41 -7.66 -10.66 -1.95
N ILE A 42 -7.54 -9.93 -0.84
CA ILE A 42 -6.55 -10.15 0.21
C ILE A 42 -6.84 -11.44 1.00
N GLU A 43 -8.09 -11.70 1.37
CA GLU A 43 -8.50 -12.93 2.10
C GLU A 43 -8.10 -14.19 1.34
N ASN A 44 -8.38 -14.22 0.04
CA ASN A 44 -7.95 -15.32 -0.81
C ASN A 44 -6.43 -15.42 -0.92
N PHE A 45 -5.73 -14.28 -0.94
CA PHE A 45 -4.27 -14.25 -1.04
C PHE A 45 -3.57 -14.71 0.25
N LEU A 46 -4.17 -14.46 1.42
CA LEU A 46 -3.64 -14.89 2.72
C LEU A 46 -3.54 -16.41 2.87
N GLN A 47 -4.31 -17.18 2.08
CA GLN A 47 -4.21 -18.65 2.05
C GLN A 47 -2.82 -19.13 1.62
N CYS A 48 -2.08 -18.31 0.86
CA CYS A 48 -0.70 -18.57 0.48
C CYS A 48 0.31 -18.35 1.63
N LYS A 49 -0.15 -17.91 2.80
CA LYS A 49 0.63 -17.67 4.02
C LYS A 49 1.85 -16.75 3.80
N PRO A 50 1.66 -15.53 3.26
CA PRO A 50 2.75 -14.58 3.14
C PRO A 50 3.21 -14.09 4.52
N ASP A 51 4.50 -13.76 4.65
CA ASP A 51 5.04 -13.17 5.88
C ASP A 51 4.62 -11.70 6.07
N CYS A 52 4.25 -11.01 4.99
CA CYS A 52 3.75 -9.64 4.99
C CYS A 52 2.96 -9.31 3.71
N LEU A 53 2.22 -8.20 3.74
CA LEU A 53 1.42 -7.70 2.62
C LEU A 53 1.82 -6.29 2.21
N ILE A 54 1.82 -6.04 0.90
CA ILE A 54 2.04 -4.73 0.30
C ILE A 54 0.99 -4.53 -0.80
N LEU A 55 0.33 -3.38 -0.79
CA LEU A 55 -0.55 -2.97 -1.88
C LEU A 55 0.25 -2.18 -2.91
N CYS A 56 0.48 -2.78 -4.08
CA CYS A 56 1.27 -2.21 -5.17
C CYS A 56 0.47 -1.21 -6.03
N ASN A 57 -0.30 -0.32 -5.41
CA ASN A 57 -1.06 0.74 -6.08
C ASN A 57 -1.26 1.96 -5.16
N ASN A 58 -0.77 3.14 -5.58
CA ASN A 58 -0.84 4.37 -4.78
C ASN A 58 -2.26 4.85 -4.49
N THR A 59 -3.19 4.71 -5.44
CA THR A 59 -4.55 5.23 -5.33
C THR A 59 -5.41 4.37 -4.40
N LEU A 60 -5.22 3.04 -4.45
CA LEU A 60 -5.96 2.10 -3.62
C LEU A 60 -5.58 2.14 -2.14
N HIS A 61 -4.46 2.78 -1.80
CA HIS A 61 -4.13 3.11 -0.40
C HIS A 61 -5.19 4.02 0.27
N LYS A 62 -6.09 4.67 -0.49
CA LYS A 62 -7.26 5.35 0.09
C LYS A 62 -8.19 4.40 0.87
N ALA A 63 -8.27 3.13 0.45
CA ALA A 63 -9.05 2.10 1.13
C ALA A 63 -8.27 1.40 2.27
N TYR A 64 -6.98 1.70 2.43
CA TYR A 64 -6.08 0.95 3.31
C TYR A 64 -6.57 0.91 4.76
N ASP A 65 -6.91 2.05 5.35
CA ASP A 65 -7.27 2.12 6.77
C ASP A 65 -8.53 1.30 7.07
N LEU A 66 -9.52 1.33 6.17
CA LEU A 66 -10.73 0.53 6.28
C LEU A 66 -10.45 -0.97 6.16
N ILE A 67 -9.58 -1.37 5.24
CA ILE A 67 -9.18 -2.78 5.08
C ILE A 67 -8.42 -3.25 6.33
N ALA A 68 -7.45 -2.46 6.81
CA ALA A 68 -6.64 -2.78 7.96
C ALA A 68 -7.49 -2.92 9.23
N GLU A 69 -8.46 -2.03 9.43
CA GLU A 69 -9.41 -2.07 10.55
C GLU A 69 -10.32 -3.31 10.49
N LYS A 70 -10.91 -3.58 9.32
CA LYS A 70 -11.86 -4.71 9.14
C LYS A 70 -11.20 -6.07 9.29
N MET A 71 -10.01 -6.26 8.70
CA MET A 71 -9.42 -7.59 8.54
C MET A 71 -8.64 -8.08 9.77
N GLN A 72 -8.23 -7.20 10.68
CA GLN A 72 -7.42 -7.54 11.87
C GLN A 72 -6.26 -8.50 11.54
N LEU A 73 -5.48 -8.14 10.51
CA LEU A 73 -4.44 -8.98 9.94
C LEU A 73 -3.40 -9.39 10.99
N GLN A 74 -3.07 -10.68 11.02
CA GLN A 74 -2.04 -11.24 11.90
C GLN A 74 -0.61 -11.05 11.36
N ILE A 75 -0.49 -10.53 10.14
CA ILE A 75 0.79 -10.24 9.48
C ILE A 75 0.87 -8.75 9.17
N PRO A 76 2.09 -8.17 9.06
CA PRO A 76 2.25 -6.78 8.70
C PRO A 76 1.63 -6.47 7.33
N PHE A 77 0.72 -5.50 7.30
CA PHE A 77 0.27 -4.85 6.08
C PHE A 77 0.93 -3.47 6.02
N PHE A 78 1.52 -3.12 4.87
CA PHE A 78 2.29 -1.88 4.76
C PHE A 78 1.61 -0.84 3.88
N HIS A 79 1.47 0.36 4.41
CA HIS A 79 1.10 1.54 3.65
C HIS A 79 2.34 2.19 3.01
N ALA A 80 2.27 2.56 1.73
CA ALA A 80 3.42 3.10 0.98
C ALA A 80 3.93 4.44 1.56
N ALA A 81 3.03 5.31 2.01
CA ALA A 81 3.42 6.57 2.65
C ALA A 81 4.11 6.36 3.99
N ASP A 82 3.75 5.34 4.78
CA ASP A 82 4.38 5.10 6.09
C ASP A 82 5.83 4.62 5.91
N LEU A 83 6.06 3.74 4.93
CA LEU A 83 7.40 3.30 4.55
C LEU A 83 8.24 4.48 4.04
N THR A 84 7.66 5.34 3.21
CA THR A 84 8.33 6.56 2.70
C THR A 84 8.67 7.53 3.83
N THR A 85 7.74 7.77 4.76
CA THR A 85 7.97 8.62 5.94
C THR A 85 9.10 8.07 6.79
N LYS A 86 9.08 6.76 7.10
CA LYS A 86 10.13 6.11 7.87
C LYS A 86 11.50 6.27 7.21
N PHE A 87 11.58 6.05 5.90
CA PHE A 87 12.82 6.26 5.14
C PHE A 87 13.27 7.73 5.22
N ALA A 88 12.37 8.69 5.02
CA ALA A 88 12.68 10.11 5.03
C ALA A 88 13.25 10.56 6.37
N ILE A 89 12.62 10.15 7.48
CA ILE A 89 13.06 10.45 8.85
C ILE A 89 14.44 9.84 9.11
N GLN A 90 14.66 8.58 8.73
CA GLN A 90 15.93 7.89 8.91
C GLN A 90 17.10 8.57 8.19
N HIS A 91 16.83 9.30 7.12
CA HIS A 91 17.83 10.05 6.34
C HIS A 91 17.85 11.54 6.69
N GLY A 92 17.21 11.97 7.78
CA GLY A 92 17.25 13.35 8.27
C GLY A 92 16.43 14.34 7.46
N HIS A 93 15.58 13.88 6.54
CA HIS A 93 14.66 14.76 5.84
C HIS A 93 13.56 15.24 6.80
N LYS A 94 13.24 16.54 6.75
CA LYS A 94 12.21 17.17 7.60
C LYS A 94 10.99 17.66 6.81
N LYS A 95 11.13 17.76 5.49
CA LYS A 95 10.08 18.18 4.56
C LYS A 95 10.27 17.42 3.26
N VAL A 96 9.16 16.95 2.69
CA VAL A 96 9.13 16.22 1.42
C VAL A 96 8.04 16.80 0.53
N LEU A 97 8.25 16.75 -0.78
CA LEU A 97 7.26 17.14 -1.78
C LEU A 97 6.57 15.87 -2.32
N LEU A 98 5.24 15.84 -2.27
CA LEU A 98 4.44 14.79 -2.92
C LEU A 98 4.10 15.22 -4.34
N LEU A 99 4.76 14.61 -5.34
CA LEU A 99 4.40 14.74 -6.76
C LEU A 99 3.75 13.45 -7.24
N ALA A 100 2.46 13.50 -7.55
CA ALA A 100 1.68 12.35 -7.97
C ALA A 100 0.52 12.78 -8.89
N THR A 101 -0.42 11.87 -9.18
CA THR A 101 -1.67 12.25 -9.85
C THR A 101 -2.44 13.27 -9.01
N ARG A 102 -3.26 14.10 -9.67
CA ARG A 102 -4.12 15.09 -8.99
C ARG A 102 -4.89 14.46 -7.81
N PHE A 103 -5.50 13.31 -8.04
CA PHE A 103 -6.27 12.58 -7.03
C PHE A 103 -5.42 12.27 -5.77
N THR A 104 -4.23 11.72 -5.95
CA THR A 104 -3.33 11.38 -4.83
C THR A 104 -2.86 12.63 -4.06
N MET A 105 -2.67 13.75 -4.76
CA MET A 105 -2.22 14.99 -4.14
C MET A 105 -3.35 15.74 -3.40
N GLU A 106 -4.58 15.73 -3.93
CA GLU A 106 -5.68 16.58 -3.46
C GLU A 106 -6.64 15.89 -2.46
N ASP A 107 -6.82 14.56 -2.53
CA ASP A 107 -7.78 13.84 -1.65
C ASP A 107 -7.30 13.80 -0.19
N GLY A 108 -5.99 13.77 0.01
CA GLY A 108 -5.35 13.88 1.32
C GLY A 108 -5.10 12.56 2.06
N PHE A 109 -5.65 11.42 1.61
CA PHE A 109 -5.37 10.11 2.22
C PHE A 109 -3.85 9.78 2.29
N PHE A 110 -3.12 10.12 1.23
CA PHE A 110 -1.68 9.85 1.14
C PHE A 110 -0.85 10.88 1.91
N ALA A 111 -1.15 12.17 1.72
CA ALA A 111 -0.43 13.27 2.36
C ALA A 111 -0.58 13.27 3.89
N LYS A 112 -1.76 12.88 4.42
CA LYS A 112 -1.98 12.77 5.87
C LYS A 112 -1.09 11.74 6.55
N LYS A 113 -0.71 10.67 5.84
CA LYS A 113 0.23 9.63 6.31
C LYS A 113 1.69 9.97 6.00
N LEU A 114 1.94 10.79 4.99
CA LEU A 114 3.27 11.30 4.63
C LEU A 114 3.73 12.44 5.58
N LYS A 115 3.68 12.19 6.90
CA LYS A 115 4.08 13.15 7.93
C LYS A 115 5.51 12.88 8.38
N VAL A 116 6.43 13.59 7.75
CA VAL A 116 7.83 13.64 8.15
C VAL A 116 7.97 14.72 9.21
N SER A 117 7.67 14.39 10.47
CA SER A 117 7.78 15.34 11.59
C SER A 117 8.94 14.95 12.50
N GLY A 118 9.87 15.89 12.66
CA GLY A 118 10.69 16.08 13.85
C GLY A 118 10.45 17.49 14.36
#